data_AF-A0A8T6LE55-F1
#
_entry.id   AF-A0A8T6LE55-F1
#
_cell.length_a   1.000
_cell.length_b   1.000
_cell.length_c   1.000
_cell.angle_alpha   90.00
_cell.angle_beta   90.00
_cell.angle_gamma   90.00
#
_symmetry.space_group_name_H-M   'P 1'
#
loop_
_entity.id
_entity.type
_entity.pdbx_description
1 polymer ?
#
loop_
_entity_poly.entity_id
_entity_poly.type
_entity_poly.pdbx_seq_one_letter_code
_entity_poly.pdbx_strand_id
1 'polypeptide(L)'
;MSIWEAVLLGVVQGLTEFLPVSSSGHLVVGQALLGIELPGVAFEVAVHFATLVSVLVAYRRRVGALMRGSVRLDPGTWRYLGLIALANVP
;
A
#
# COMPACT_ATOMS: atom_id res chain seq x y z
N MET A 1 3.80 12.43 18.41
CA MET A 1 3.68 10.97 18.34
C MET A 1 4.95 10.33 18.87
N SER A 2 4.83 9.38 19.80
CA SER A 2 5.93 8.57 20.30
C SER A 2 6.27 7.41 19.35
N ILE A 3 7.44 6.78 19.52
CA ILE A 3 7.83 5.61 18.71
C ILE A 3 6.84 4.45 18.92
N TRP A 4 6.34 4.28 20.14
CA TRP A 4 5.36 3.23 20.45
C TRP A 4 4.03 3.43 19.73
N GLU A 5 3.52 4.66 19.71
CA GLU A 5 2.33 5.02 18.92
C GLU A 5 2.55 4.79 17.42
N ALA A 6 3.73 5.16 16.91
CA ALA A 6 4.09 4.94 15.50
C ALA A 6 4.07 3.45 15.14
N VAL A 7 4.66 2.61 16.00
CA VAL A 7 4.67 1.15 15.81
C VAL A 7 3.26 0.58 15.89
N LEU A 8 2.46 1.00 16.88
CA LEU A 8 1.09 0.53 17.05
C LEU A 8 0.23 0.87 15.83
N LEU A 9 0.21 2.13 15.42
CA LEU A 9 -0.55 2.58 14.24
C LEU A 9 -0.01 1.95 12.95
N GLY A 10 1.30 1.75 12.84
CA GLY A 10 1.93 1.04 11.72
C GLY A 10 1.48 -0.42 11.63
N VAL A 11 1.36 -1.12 12.76
CA VAL A 11 0.82 -2.48 12.81
C VAL A 11 -0.66 -2.50 12.42
N VAL A 12 -1.45 -1.56 12.94
CA VAL A 12 -2.87 -1.42 12.56
C VAL A 12 -3.01 -1.21 11.06
N GLN A 13 -2.26 -0.28 10.47
CA GLN A 13 -2.23 -0.08 9.02
C GLN A 13 -1.84 -1.36 8.28
N GLY A 14 -0.74 -2.00 8.67
CA GLY A 14 -0.24 -3.21 8.01
C GLY A 14 -1.23 -4.38 8.04
N LEU A 15 -2.00 -4.51 9.12
CA LEU A 15 -3.03 -5.55 9.23
C LEU A 15 -4.30 -5.19 8.45
N THR A 16 -4.71 -3.92 8.47
CA THR A 16 -6.00 -3.50 7.89
C THR A 16 -5.93 -3.18 6.41
N GLU A 17 -4.78 -2.80 5.86
CA GLU A 17 -4.63 -2.43 4.45
C GLU A 17 -4.98 -3.58 3.50
N PHE A 18 -4.66 -4.82 3.89
CA PHE A 18 -4.92 -6.00 3.06
C PHE A 18 -6.29 -6.62 3.31
N LEU A 19 -7.05 -6.08 4.28
CA LEU A 19 -8.39 -6.52 4.63
C LEU A 19 -9.42 -5.51 4.10
N PRO A 20 -10.60 -5.94 3.63
CA PRO A 20 -11.65 -5.05 3.14
C PRO A 20 -12.41 -4.39 4.31
N VAL A 21 -11.69 -3.66 5.18
CA VAL A 21 -12.20 -3.10 6.44
C VAL A 21 -11.93 -1.60 6.61
N SER A 22 -11.41 -0.92 5.58
CA SER A 22 -11.02 0.51 5.59
C SER A 22 -9.87 0.83 6.55
N SER A 23 -8.63 0.76 6.05
CA SER A 23 -7.41 1.05 6.81
C SER A 23 -7.32 2.52 7.29
N SER A 24 -7.69 3.47 6.43
CA SER A 24 -7.71 4.90 6.77
C SER A 24 -8.65 5.21 7.96
N GLY A 25 -9.82 4.57 8.00
CA GLY A 25 -10.75 4.73 9.13
C GLY A 25 -10.15 4.24 10.45
N HIS A 26 -9.44 3.10 10.44
CA HIS A 26 -8.77 2.57 11.64
C HIS A 26 -7.63 3.46 12.11
N LEU A 27 -6.87 4.07 11.20
CA LEU A 27 -5.82 5.04 11.55
C LEU A 27 -6.40 6.29 12.22
N VAL A 28 -7.47 6.87 11.65
CA VAL A 28 -8.12 8.06 12.23
C VAL A 28 -8.68 7.75 13.62
N VAL A 29 -9.35 6.61 13.79
CA VAL A 29 -9.86 6.17 15.10
C VAL A 29 -8.71 5.95 16.08
N GLY A 30 -7.64 5.27 15.67
CA GLY A 30 -6.47 5.03 16.51
C GLY A 30 -5.77 6.31 16.95
N GLN A 31 -5.62 7.28 16.05
CA GLN A 31 -5.07 8.60 16.37
C GLN A 31 -5.94 9.36 17.37
N ALA A 32 -7.26 9.37 17.17
CA ALA A 32 -8.20 10.01 18.09
C ALA A 32 -8.16 9.38 19.50
N LEU A 33 -8.10 8.05 19.59
CA LEU A 33 -8.01 7.33 20.87
C LEU A 33 -6.70 7.59 21.62
N LEU A 34 -5.61 7.78 20.88
CA LEU A 34 -4.29 8.07 21.44
C LEU A 34 -4.04 9.56 21.67
N GLY A 35 -5.00 10.44 21.34
CA GLY A 35 -4.86 11.89 21.44
C GLY A 35 -3.78 12.46 20.50
N ILE A 36 -3.53 11.80 19.37
CA ILE A 36 -2.50 12.20 18.42
C ILE A 36 -3.11 13.20 17.43
N GLU A 37 -2.72 14.46 17.55
CA GLU A 37 -2.97 15.47 16.53
C GLU A 37 -1.73 15.64 15.65
N LEU A 38 -1.73 14.94 14.51
CA LEU A 38 -0.70 15.11 13.49
C LEU A 38 -1.18 16.11 12.44
N PRO A 39 -0.44 17.21 12.21
CA PRO A 39 -0.76 18.12 11.12
C PRO A 39 -0.47 17.43 9.77
N GLY A 40 -1.49 17.33 8.92
CA GLY A 40 -1.39 16.80 7.56
C GLY A 40 -1.35 15.28 7.47
N VAL A 41 -1.07 14.77 6.26
CA VAL A 41 -1.20 13.34 5.89
C VAL A 41 0.13 12.59 5.82
N ALA A 42 1.22 13.19 6.31
CA ALA A 42 2.56 12.66 6.12
C ALA A 42 2.73 11.25 6.72
N PHE A 43 2.16 11.02 7.91
CA PHE A 43 2.22 9.71 8.56
C PHE A 43 1.41 8.66 7.78
N GLU A 44 0.18 8.98 7.38
CA GLU A 44 -0.69 8.09 6.58
C GLU A 44 -0.03 7.68 5.26
N VAL A 45 0.56 8.65 4.55
CA VAL A 45 1.31 8.40 3.31
C VAL A 45 2.52 7.51 3.57
N ALA A 46 3.26 7.74 4.65
CA ALA A 46 4.43 6.92 4.99
C ALA A 46 4.04 5.46 5.28
N VAL A 47 2.96 5.22 6.02
CA VAL A 47 2.51 3.85 6.33
C VAL A 47 1.84 3.17 5.12
N HIS A 48 1.15 3.91 4.24
CA HIS A 48 0.69 3.40 2.94
C HIS A 48 1.85 3.05 2.01
N PHE A 49 2.91 3.86 2.03
CA PHE A 49 4.11 3.54 1.27
C PHE A 49 4.78 2.26 1.80
N ALA A 50 4.81 2.06 3.11
CA ALA A 50 5.31 0.82 3.71
C ALA A 50 4.48 -0.41 3.29
N THR A 51 3.15 -0.31 3.22
CA THR A 51 2.30 -1.41 2.74
C THR A 51 2.47 -1.66 1.24
N LEU A 52 2.65 -0.61 0.43
CA LEU A 52 3.02 -0.74 -0.99
C LEU A 52 4.35 -1.51 -1.14
N VAL A 53 5.37 -1.14 -0.38
CA VAL A 53 6.66 -1.84 -0.38
C VAL A 53 6.50 -3.30 0.02
N SER A 54 5.66 -3.59 1.02
CA SER A 54 5.33 -4.97 1.42
C SER A 54 4.78 -5.79 0.24
N VAL A 55 3.82 -5.24 -0.52
CA VAL A 55 3.27 -5.88 -1.73
C VAL A 55 4.36 -6.08 -2.79
N LEU A 56 5.18 -5.07 -3.06
CA LEU A 56 6.27 -5.17 -4.04
C LEU A 56 7.29 -6.26 -3.65
N VAL A 57 7.63 -6.39 -2.36
CA VAL A 57 8.54 -7.42 -1.86
C VAL A 57 7.91 -8.81 -1.92
N ALA A 58 6.65 -8.94 -1.51
CA ALA A 58 5.89 -10.20 -1.56
C ALA A 58 5.78 -10.71 -3.00
N TYR A 59 5.45 -9.82 -3.95
CA TYR A 59 5.28 -10.15 -5.36
C TYR A 59 6.52 -9.89 -6.22
N ARG A 60 7.71 -9.70 -5.63
CA ARG A 60 8.95 -9.30 -6.32
C ARG A 60 9.29 -10.14 -7.56
N ARG A 61 9.02 -11.45 -7.51
CA ARG A 61 9.26 -12.36 -8.65
C ARG A 61 8.30 -12.09 -9.80
N ARG A 62 7.02 -11.87 -9.49
CA ARG A 62 5.97 -11.55 -10.48
C ARG A 62 6.19 -10.17 -11.08
N VAL A 63 6.49 -9.18 -10.25
CA VAL A 63 6.86 -7.83 -10.69
C VAL A 63 8.09 -7.90 -11.59
N GLY A 64 9.16 -8.60 -11.19
CA GLY A 64 10.36 -8.79 -12.03
C GLY A 64 10.09 -9.53 -13.34
N ALA A 65 9.15 -10.49 -13.36
CA ALA A 65 8.72 -11.15 -14.59
C ALA A 65 7.99 -10.19 -15.53
N LEU A 66 7.07 -9.38 -15.00
CA LEU A 66 6.37 -8.34 -15.75
C LEU A 66 7.36 -7.32 -16.33
N MET A 67 8.29 -6.79 -15.52
CA MET A 67 9.29 -5.84 -15.99
C MET A 67 10.15 -6.39 -17.14
N ARG A 68 10.61 -7.65 -17.04
CA ARG A 68 11.35 -8.31 -18.13
C ARG A 68 10.50 -8.55 -19.36
N GLY A 69 9.24 -8.96 -19.19
CA GLY A 69 8.29 -9.17 -20.28
C GLY A 69 7.99 -7.87 -21.04
N SER A 70 7.88 -6.74 -20.33
CA SER A 70 7.69 -5.41 -20.93
C SER A 70 8.85 -5.01 -21.83
N VAL A 71 10.10 -5.17 -21.34
CA VAL A 71 11.31 -4.85 -22.10
C VAL A 71 11.48 -5.75 -23.33
N ARG A 72 11.04 -7.02 -23.23
CA ARG A 72 11.07 -7.98 -24.35
C ARG A 72 9.91 -7.83 -25.33
N LEU A 73 9.02 -6.86 -25.13
CA LEU A 73 7.83 -6.64 -25.94
C LEU A 73 6.95 -7.89 -26.07
N ASP A 74 6.88 -8.68 -25.00
CA ASP A 74 6.06 -9.90 -24.97
C ASP A 74 4.57 -9.53 -25.08
N PRO A 75 3.83 -10.00 -26.11
CA PRO A 75 2.42 -9.65 -26.31
C PRO A 75 1.54 -10.04 -25.12
N GLY A 76 1.86 -11.14 -24.43
CA GLY A 76 1.12 -11.58 -23.24
C GLY A 76 1.24 -10.59 -22.07
N THR A 77 2.46 -10.10 -21.84
CA THR A 77 2.77 -9.10 -20.82
C THR A 77 2.09 -7.77 -21.10
N TRP A 78 2.17 -7.27 -22.35
CA TRP A 78 1.51 -6.02 -22.74
C TRP A 78 -0.02 -6.11 -22.67
N ARG A 79 -0.60 -7.26 -23.02
CA ARG A 79 -2.04 -7.50 -22.81
C ARG A 79 -2.40 -7.42 -21.33
N TYR A 80 -1.62 -8.05 -20.46
CA TYR A 80 -1.87 -8.03 -19.02
C TYR A 80 -1.73 -6.61 -18.42
N LEU A 81 -0.71 -5.85 -18.84
CA LEU A 81 -0.56 -4.45 -18.45
C LEU A 81 -1.72 -3.59 -18.95
N GLY A 82 -2.19 -3.83 -20.18
CA GLY A 82 -3.38 -3.18 -20.73
C GLY A 82 -4.64 -3.47 -19.92
N LEU A 83 -4.82 -4.72 -19.46
CA LEU A 83 -5.93 -5.08 -18.57
C LEU A 83 -5.83 -4.40 -17.21
N ILE A 84 -4.63 -4.28 -16.64
CA ILE A 84 -4.43 -3.51 -15.40
C ILE A 84 -4.79 -2.04 -15.64
N ALA A 85 -4.28 -1.42 -16.69
CA ALA A 85 -4.56 -0.02 -17.01
C ALA A 85 -6.06 0.22 -17.19
N LEU A 86 -6.74 -0.65 -17.95
CA LEU A 86 -8.19 -0.60 -18.12
C LEU A 86 -8.93 -0.75 -16.80
N ALA A 87 -8.50 -1.66 -15.91
CA ALA A 87 -9.11 -1.86 -14.59
C ALA A 87 -8.90 -0.67 -13.63
N ASN A 88 -7.96 0.24 -13.91
CA ASN A 88 -7.77 1.48 -13.14
C ASN A 88 -8.59 2.66 -13.70
N VAL A 89 -9.21 2.52 -14.88
CA VAL A 89 -10.16 3.50 -15.40
C VAL A 89 -11.52 3.24 -14.75
N PRO A 90 -12.09 4.21 -14.01
CA PRO A 90 -13.39 4.07 -13.35
C PRO A 90 -14.56 3.84 -14.32
#